data_AF-A0A950P0C9-F1
#
_entry.id   AF-A0A950P0C9-F1
#
_cell.length_a   1.000
_cell.length_b   1.000
_cell.length_c   1.000
_cell.angle_alpha   90.00
_cell.angle_beta   90.00
_cell.angle_gamma   90.00
#
_symmetry.space_group_name_H-M   'P 1'
#
loop_
_entity.id
_entity.type
_entity.pdbx_description
1 polymer ?
#
loop_
_entity_poly.entity_id
_entity_poly.type
_entity_poly.pdbx_seq_one_letter_code
_entity_poly.pdbx_strand_id
1 'polypeptide(L)'
;AVGPKSAGADPGPACYGRGGSEPTVTDADLLLGYLDPDFFHGGELRLDVEAARRAIGRLCDPLGMDETEVAAGIYRVVNANMAAALGVVSVERGHDPREFVLVVAGGAGPIHAAAIARELEIPLILVPRESSVYCAVGMLISDLQHDYVRTYAHDLDQVDLSEVGELYRDMATDARATLTGEGVPEARIELEFSADLRYVGQFNEVEVPAVDGGGDTEPRLAEMVGAFHGRHDTLYGYSMPGAPVELINLRVSARGLTDKPEFARGDHGGTDPSPARKGSRRAYFDGEFTEVPVYDGLRVVNGNVVAGPAIVEQPTTTIVIPADSELECDAYNNYLIHPKGTNVEELRALLLKES
;
A
#
# COMPACT_ATOMS: atom_id res chain seq x y z
N ALA A 1 18.94 11.32 11.10
CA ALA A 1 18.91 10.08 10.29
C ALA A 1 17.48 9.64 9.98
N VAL A 2 16.64 9.46 11.00
CA VAL A 2 15.21 9.19 10.83
C VAL A 2 14.42 10.51 10.88
N GLY A 3 13.38 10.64 10.05
CA GLY A 3 12.65 11.88 9.74
C GLY A 3 11.97 12.61 10.92
N PRO A 4 11.10 13.62 10.64
CA PRO A 4 10.28 13.76 9.42
C PRO A 4 10.96 14.48 8.25
N LYS A 5 12.12 15.10 8.44
CA LYS A 5 12.86 15.75 7.35
C LYS A 5 13.49 14.70 6.41
N SER A 6 13.34 14.90 5.10
CA SER A 6 13.92 14.03 4.06
C SER A 6 15.13 14.70 3.40
N ALA A 7 16.12 13.90 3.02
CA ALA A 7 17.27 14.34 2.22
C ALA A 7 16.93 14.46 0.71
N GLY A 8 15.75 13.97 0.29
CA GLY A 8 15.35 13.93 -1.12
C GLY A 8 16.28 13.08 -1.98
N ALA A 9 16.35 13.40 -3.28
CA ALA A 9 17.29 12.78 -4.23
C ALA A 9 18.47 13.70 -4.61
N ASP A 10 18.37 15.00 -4.28
CA ASP A 10 19.40 16.01 -4.51
C ASP A 10 19.40 17.00 -3.31
N PRO A 11 20.46 17.03 -2.47
CA PRO A 11 21.70 16.26 -2.62
C PRO A 11 21.54 14.78 -2.26
N GLY A 12 20.42 14.38 -1.63
CA GLY A 12 20.11 13.00 -1.29
C GLY A 12 20.95 12.40 -0.15
N PRO A 13 20.85 11.08 0.06
CA PRO A 13 21.74 10.30 0.92
C PRO A 13 23.21 10.61 0.67
N ALA A 14 24.04 10.56 1.71
CA ALA A 14 25.48 10.80 1.56
C ALA A 14 26.11 9.79 0.59
N CYS A 15 25.64 8.54 0.62
CA CYS A 15 26.05 7.47 -0.26
C CYS A 15 25.77 7.71 -1.75
N TYR A 16 24.97 8.72 -2.13
CA TYR A 16 24.81 9.09 -3.54
C TYR A 16 26.01 9.87 -4.09
N GLY A 17 26.90 10.38 -3.22
CA GLY A 17 28.09 11.12 -3.65
C GLY A 17 27.78 12.50 -4.25
N ARG A 18 26.57 13.03 -4.06
CA ARG A 18 26.08 14.30 -4.65
C ARG A 18 26.16 15.50 -3.70
N GLY A 19 26.98 15.40 -2.65
CA GLY A 19 27.14 16.46 -1.63
C GLY A 19 26.23 16.33 -0.41
N GLY A 20 25.44 15.26 -0.32
CA GLY A 20 24.73 14.89 0.90
C GLY A 20 25.72 14.62 2.02
N SER A 21 25.45 15.12 3.23
CA SER A 21 26.38 14.96 4.38
C SER A 21 25.69 14.61 5.69
N GLU A 22 24.36 14.63 5.72
CA GLU A 22 23.58 14.17 6.85
C GLU A 22 23.35 12.66 6.73
N PRO A 23 23.44 11.88 7.82
CA PRO A 23 23.16 10.46 7.79
C PRO A 23 21.69 10.21 7.45
N THR A 24 21.43 9.23 6.58
CA THR A 24 20.08 8.82 6.16
C THR A 24 19.83 7.34 6.39
N VAL A 25 18.59 6.90 6.15
CA VAL A 25 18.21 5.47 6.19
C VAL A 25 18.96 4.68 5.11
N THR A 26 19.05 5.21 3.89
CA THR A 26 19.77 4.57 2.78
C THR A 26 21.27 4.41 3.07
N ASP A 27 21.89 5.37 3.77
CA ASP A 27 23.28 5.23 4.24
C ASP A 27 23.42 4.04 5.20
N ALA A 28 22.47 3.89 6.14
CA ALA A 28 22.45 2.76 7.06
C ALA A 28 22.22 1.43 6.33
N ASP A 29 21.25 1.37 5.40
CA ASP A 29 20.95 0.15 4.62
C ASP A 29 22.16 -0.30 3.78
N LEU A 30 22.93 0.66 3.25
CA LEU A 30 24.18 0.37 2.56
C LEU A 30 25.24 -0.21 3.51
N LEU A 31 25.46 0.41 4.68
CA LEU A 31 26.47 -0.06 5.64
C LEU A 31 26.10 -1.40 6.27
N LEU A 32 24.81 -1.70 6.42
CA LEU A 32 24.31 -3.00 6.87
C LEU A 32 24.37 -4.08 5.79
N GLY A 33 24.78 -3.74 4.57
CA GLY A 33 24.94 -4.68 3.47
C GLY A 33 23.64 -5.07 2.77
N TYR A 34 22.53 -4.36 3.01
CA TYR A 34 21.27 -4.60 2.33
C TYR A 34 21.29 -4.08 0.89
N LEU A 35 22.02 -2.99 0.62
CA LEU A 35 22.19 -2.44 -0.73
C LEU A 35 23.54 -2.85 -1.33
N ASP A 36 23.56 -3.05 -2.65
CA ASP A 36 24.81 -3.22 -3.41
C ASP A 36 25.38 -1.85 -3.77
N PRO A 37 26.63 -1.53 -3.42
CA PRO A 37 27.25 -0.29 -3.87
C PRO A 37 27.44 -0.20 -5.40
N ASP A 38 27.51 -1.33 -6.10
CA ASP A 38 27.80 -1.38 -7.55
C ASP A 38 26.56 -1.72 -8.40
N PHE A 39 25.41 -2.04 -7.79
CA PHE A 39 24.17 -2.43 -8.50
C PHE A 39 22.95 -1.51 -8.22
N PHE A 40 23.14 -0.39 -7.53
CA PHE A 40 22.03 0.53 -7.28
C PHE A 40 21.49 1.14 -8.58
N HIS A 41 20.16 1.18 -8.72
CA HIS A 41 19.48 1.54 -9.97
C HIS A 41 19.97 0.72 -11.18
N GLY A 42 20.15 -0.59 -11.01
CA GLY A 42 20.67 -1.50 -12.03
C GLY A 42 22.15 -1.27 -12.37
N GLY A 43 22.90 -0.57 -11.52
CA GLY A 43 24.30 -0.22 -11.72
C GLY A 43 24.53 1.15 -12.37
N GLU A 44 23.47 1.93 -12.62
CA GLU A 44 23.60 3.29 -13.16
C GLU A 44 24.16 4.29 -12.14
N LEU A 45 23.98 4.02 -10.84
CA LEU A 45 24.55 4.82 -9.76
C LEU A 45 25.41 3.95 -8.87
N ARG A 46 26.71 4.22 -8.86
CA ARG A 46 27.63 3.63 -7.88
C ARG A 46 27.53 4.39 -6.55
N LEU A 47 27.26 3.68 -5.46
CA LEU A 47 27.16 4.28 -4.12
C LEU A 47 28.54 4.47 -3.49
N ASP A 48 28.73 5.61 -2.82
CA ASP A 48 29.93 5.95 -2.05
C ASP A 48 29.79 5.43 -0.60
N VAL A 49 30.33 4.24 -0.36
CA VAL A 49 30.37 3.62 0.98
C VAL A 49 31.11 4.51 1.98
N GLU A 50 32.21 5.16 1.58
CA GLU A 50 32.98 6.01 2.49
C GLU A 50 32.22 7.30 2.85
N ALA A 51 31.39 7.82 1.95
CA ALA A 51 30.49 8.92 2.28
C ALA A 51 29.43 8.51 3.31
N ALA A 52 28.84 7.31 3.17
CA ALA A 52 27.92 6.75 4.15
C ALA A 52 28.60 6.60 5.52
N ARG A 53 29.80 6.01 5.57
CA ARG A 53 30.61 5.88 6.80
C ARG A 53 30.88 7.22 7.47
N ARG A 54 31.32 8.22 6.70
CA ARG A 54 31.57 9.57 7.22
C ARG A 54 30.30 10.23 7.77
N ALA A 55 29.14 10.04 7.13
CA ALA A 55 27.88 10.62 7.57
C ALA A 55 27.37 9.95 8.86
N ILE A 56 27.35 8.61 8.88
CA ILE A 56 26.94 7.80 10.03
C ILE A 56 27.90 7.98 11.21
N GLY A 57 29.21 8.07 10.94
CA GLY A 57 30.26 8.29 11.93
C GLY A 57 30.07 9.54 12.79
N ARG A 58 29.35 10.56 12.30
CA ARG A 58 29.00 11.76 13.08
C ARG A 58 28.09 11.46 14.28
N LEU A 59 27.39 10.33 14.25
CA LEU A 59 26.51 9.88 15.33
C LEU A 59 27.20 8.92 16.31
N CYS A 60 28.36 8.36 15.97
CA CYS A 60 29.06 7.38 16.80
C CYS A 60 29.50 7.98 18.15
N ASP A 61 30.29 9.06 18.13
CA ASP A 61 30.82 9.68 19.37
C ASP A 61 29.70 10.19 20.30
N PRO A 62 28.66 10.89 19.82
CA PRO A 62 27.57 11.34 20.69
C PRO A 62 26.75 10.21 21.33
N LEU A 63 26.68 9.04 20.67
CA LEU A 63 25.91 7.89 21.15
C LEU A 63 26.76 6.88 21.91
N GLY A 64 28.09 6.97 21.85
CA GLY A 64 29.00 5.98 22.42
C GLY A 64 28.86 4.59 21.78
N MET A 65 28.52 4.56 20.49
CA MET A 65 28.24 3.35 19.70
C MET A 65 29.20 3.28 18.51
N ASP A 66 29.50 2.08 18.04
CA ASP A 66 30.25 1.90 16.79
C ASP A 66 29.39 2.15 15.55
N GLU A 67 30.02 2.20 14.37
CA GLU A 67 29.35 2.47 13.09
C GLU A 67 28.21 1.47 12.80
N THR A 68 28.42 0.19 13.11
CA THR A 68 27.46 -0.88 12.85
C THR A 68 26.27 -0.76 13.80
N GLU A 69 26.54 -0.50 15.08
CA GLU A 69 25.51 -0.28 16.10
C GLU A 69 24.62 0.92 15.76
N VAL A 70 25.22 2.02 15.28
CA VAL A 70 24.48 3.21 14.83
C VAL A 70 23.64 2.89 13.59
N ALA A 71 24.23 2.26 12.56
CA ALA A 71 23.49 1.90 11.34
C ALA A 71 22.31 0.97 11.66
N ALA A 72 22.55 -0.07 12.46
CA ALA A 72 21.50 -0.99 12.92
C ALA A 72 20.45 -0.27 13.78
N GLY A 73 20.87 0.72 14.59
CA GLY A 73 19.97 1.59 15.35
C GLY A 73 19.05 2.42 14.46
N ILE A 74 19.58 3.01 13.39
CA ILE A 74 18.78 3.77 12.41
C ILE A 74 17.75 2.86 11.75
N TYR A 75 18.16 1.66 11.30
CA TYR A 75 17.27 0.67 10.71
C TYR A 75 16.15 0.25 11.68
N ARG A 76 16.48 -0.02 12.96
CA ARG A 76 15.47 -0.35 13.98
C ARG A 76 14.49 0.80 14.22
N VAL A 77 14.98 2.03 14.38
CA VAL A 77 14.13 3.19 14.69
C VAL A 77 13.19 3.51 13.51
N VAL A 78 13.68 3.48 12.27
CA VAL A 78 12.82 3.76 11.11
C VAL A 78 11.73 2.70 10.98
N ASN A 79 12.06 1.41 11.18
CA ASN A 79 11.09 0.33 11.08
C ASN A 79 10.04 0.39 12.20
N ALA A 80 10.45 0.65 13.45
CA ALA A 80 9.53 0.84 14.56
C ALA A 80 8.56 2.01 14.30
N ASN A 81 9.06 3.13 13.77
CA ASN A 81 8.22 4.27 13.42
C ASN A 81 7.23 3.95 12.28
N MET A 82 7.67 3.24 11.24
CA MET A 82 6.81 2.81 10.14
C MET A 82 5.74 1.82 10.59
N ALA A 83 6.11 0.85 11.43
CA ALA A 83 5.17 -0.10 12.03
C ALA A 83 4.14 0.61 12.92
N ALA A 84 4.57 1.52 13.79
CA ALA A 84 3.67 2.31 14.63
C ALA A 84 2.67 3.12 13.79
N ALA A 85 3.14 3.76 12.71
CA ALA A 85 2.27 4.52 11.82
C ALA A 85 1.21 3.62 11.14
N LEU A 86 1.60 2.42 10.68
CA LEU A 86 0.67 1.46 10.06
C LEU A 86 -0.33 0.92 11.09
N GLY A 87 0.13 0.64 12.31
CA GLY A 87 -0.72 0.21 13.42
C GLY A 87 -1.80 1.23 13.79
N VAL A 88 -1.45 2.52 13.86
CA VAL A 88 -2.41 3.61 14.11
C VAL A 88 -3.50 3.63 13.03
N VAL A 89 -3.11 3.63 11.75
CA VAL A 89 -4.07 3.68 10.63
C VAL A 89 -4.99 2.46 10.59
N SER A 90 -4.48 1.28 10.95
CA SER A 90 -5.26 0.04 10.99
C SER A 90 -6.25 0.02 12.16
N VAL A 91 -5.78 0.35 13.37
CA VAL A 91 -6.59 0.36 14.60
C VAL A 91 -7.64 1.46 14.60
N GLU A 92 -7.34 2.64 14.05
CA GLU A 92 -8.33 3.72 13.88
C GLU A 92 -9.51 3.31 12.99
N ARG A 93 -9.32 2.30 12.13
CA ARG A 93 -10.37 1.71 11.29
C ARG A 93 -10.98 0.43 11.88
N GLY A 94 -10.58 0.04 13.09
CA GLY A 94 -11.07 -1.16 13.77
C GLY A 94 -10.54 -2.48 13.20
N HIS A 95 -9.42 -2.45 12.47
CA HIS A 95 -8.82 -3.63 11.86
C HIS A 95 -7.61 -4.13 12.65
N ASP A 96 -7.48 -5.44 12.81
CA ASP A 96 -6.28 -6.08 13.35
C ASP A 96 -5.30 -6.39 12.21
N PRO A 97 -4.08 -5.81 12.18
CA PRO A 97 -3.10 -6.06 11.11
C PRO A 97 -2.80 -7.54 10.85
N ARG A 98 -2.97 -8.41 11.85
CA ARG A 98 -2.70 -9.86 11.76
C ARG A 98 -3.66 -10.59 10.82
N GLU A 99 -4.80 -9.99 10.52
CA GLU A 99 -5.83 -10.51 9.63
C GLU A 99 -5.56 -10.12 8.15
N PHE A 100 -4.47 -9.42 7.86
CA PHE A 100 -4.20 -8.85 6.54
C PHE A 100 -2.86 -9.30 5.93
N VAL A 101 -2.71 -9.03 4.64
CA VAL A 101 -1.45 -9.13 3.90
C VAL A 101 -0.79 -7.76 3.84
N LEU A 102 0.51 -7.68 4.13
CA LEU A 102 1.29 -6.47 3.89
C LEU A 102 1.66 -6.39 2.41
N VAL A 103 0.94 -5.58 1.63
CA VAL A 103 1.30 -5.27 0.23
C VAL A 103 2.34 -4.16 0.21
N VAL A 104 3.52 -4.45 -0.33
CA VAL A 104 4.68 -3.56 -0.27
C VAL A 104 4.87 -2.85 -1.61
N ALA A 105 4.88 -1.52 -1.56
CA ALA A 105 5.17 -0.68 -2.72
C ALA A 105 6.36 0.24 -2.46
N GLY A 106 6.90 0.81 -3.53
CA GLY A 106 8.10 1.66 -3.52
C GLY A 106 9.40 0.88 -3.64
N GLY A 107 10.49 1.62 -3.88
CA GLY A 107 11.83 1.04 -4.08
C GLY A 107 12.49 0.57 -2.79
N ALA A 108 12.27 1.28 -1.68
CA ALA A 108 12.86 0.97 -0.37
C ALA A 108 11.96 0.06 0.49
N GLY A 109 10.65 0.00 0.20
CA GLY A 109 9.68 -0.77 0.99
C GLY A 109 10.14 -2.21 1.27
N PRO A 110 10.57 -2.98 0.24
CA PRO A 110 10.95 -4.37 0.44
C PRO A 110 12.20 -4.62 1.30
N ILE A 111 13.03 -3.60 1.56
CA ILE A 111 14.18 -3.68 2.49
C ILE A 111 13.69 -3.70 3.95
N HIS A 112 12.57 -3.02 4.21
CA HIS A 112 12.02 -2.80 5.55
C HIS A 112 10.80 -3.68 5.85
N ALA A 113 10.19 -4.27 4.82
CA ALA A 113 8.93 -4.99 4.91
C ALA A 113 8.92 -6.09 5.98
N ALA A 114 9.96 -6.93 6.01
CA ALA A 114 10.02 -8.04 6.95
C ALA A 114 10.14 -7.58 8.42
N ALA A 115 10.85 -6.49 8.68
CA ALA A 115 10.94 -5.91 10.01
C ALA A 115 9.62 -5.28 10.46
N ILE A 116 8.93 -4.57 9.56
CA ILE A 116 7.61 -3.98 9.83
C ILE A 116 6.57 -5.08 10.09
N ALA A 117 6.52 -6.09 9.22
CA ALA A 117 5.58 -7.20 9.35
C ALA A 117 5.79 -7.97 10.66
N ARG A 118 7.04 -8.18 11.07
CA ARG A 118 7.36 -8.81 12.35
C ARG A 118 6.87 -8.00 13.54
N GLU A 119 7.06 -6.68 13.53
CA GLU A 119 6.61 -5.79 14.62
C GLU A 119 5.09 -5.80 14.78
N LEU A 120 4.36 -6.00 13.68
CA LEU A 120 2.90 -6.00 13.63
C LEU A 120 2.28 -7.40 13.58
N GLU A 121 3.10 -8.44 13.68
CA GLU A 121 2.70 -9.85 13.57
C GLU A 121 1.91 -10.16 12.28
N ILE A 122 2.19 -9.44 11.18
CA ILE A 122 1.56 -9.66 9.88
C ILE A 122 2.11 -10.96 9.27
N PRO A 123 1.26 -11.94 8.93
CA PRO A 123 1.73 -13.30 8.61
C PRO A 123 2.23 -13.45 7.17
N LEU A 124 1.80 -12.57 6.26
CA LEU A 124 2.15 -12.63 4.85
C LEU A 124 2.53 -11.25 4.31
N ILE A 125 3.66 -11.19 3.63
CA ILE A 125 4.10 -10.01 2.88
C ILE A 125 3.99 -10.34 1.39
N LEU A 126 3.35 -9.45 0.64
CA LEU A 126 3.32 -9.51 -0.82
C LEU A 126 4.12 -8.34 -1.36
N VAL A 127 5.24 -8.63 -2.03
CA VAL A 127 6.00 -7.66 -2.81
C VAL A 127 5.66 -7.88 -4.28
N PRO A 128 4.86 -7.00 -4.90
CA PRO A 128 4.59 -7.09 -6.32
C PRO A 128 5.89 -7.00 -7.12
N ARG A 129 5.95 -7.67 -8.27
CA ARG A 129 7.13 -7.59 -9.14
C ARG A 129 7.51 -6.15 -9.45
N GLU A 130 6.50 -5.32 -9.70
CA GLU A 130 6.60 -3.89 -10.00
C GLU A 130 6.60 -2.99 -8.75
N SER A 131 6.93 -3.51 -7.55
CA SER A 131 6.88 -2.76 -6.27
C SER A 131 7.41 -1.32 -6.38
N SER A 132 8.58 -1.13 -7.00
CA SER A 132 9.21 0.20 -7.15
C SER A 132 8.39 1.22 -7.92
N VAL A 133 7.51 0.78 -8.82
CA VAL A 133 6.69 1.62 -9.70
C VAL A 133 5.19 1.33 -9.54
N TYR A 134 4.80 0.77 -8.40
CA TYR A 134 3.44 0.28 -8.17
C TYR A 134 2.36 1.36 -8.32
N CYS A 135 2.67 2.63 -8.01
CA CYS A 135 1.77 3.75 -8.27
C CYS A 135 1.47 3.93 -9.77
N ALA A 136 2.46 3.72 -10.64
CA ALA A 136 2.25 3.77 -12.09
C ALA A 136 1.42 2.58 -12.58
N VAL A 137 1.59 1.40 -11.99
CA VAL A 137 0.72 0.25 -12.25
C VAL A 137 -0.72 0.58 -11.85
N GLY A 138 -0.92 1.20 -10.68
CA GLY A 138 -2.24 1.69 -10.24
C GLY A 138 -2.89 2.61 -11.27
N MET A 139 -2.15 3.60 -11.80
CA MET A 139 -2.67 4.48 -12.86
C MET A 139 -3.05 3.73 -14.14
N LEU A 140 -2.35 2.64 -14.50
CA LEU A 140 -2.64 1.86 -15.70
C LEU A 140 -3.87 0.96 -15.58
N ILE A 141 -4.26 0.58 -14.36
CA ILE A 141 -5.40 -0.31 -14.11
C ILE A 141 -6.64 0.43 -13.58
N SER A 142 -6.54 1.74 -13.36
CA SER A 142 -7.64 2.59 -12.92
C SER A 142 -8.56 2.96 -14.08
N ASP A 143 -9.86 3.00 -13.80
CA ASP A 143 -10.86 3.54 -14.71
C ASP A 143 -10.91 5.08 -14.60
N LEU A 144 -11.44 5.75 -15.64
CA LEU A 144 -11.69 7.19 -15.55
C LEU A 144 -12.86 7.41 -14.60
N GLN A 145 -12.73 8.33 -13.63
CA GLN A 145 -13.79 8.61 -12.68
C GLN A 145 -14.03 10.12 -12.54
N HIS A 146 -15.30 10.52 -12.59
CA HIS A 146 -15.75 11.87 -12.26
C HIS A 146 -16.86 11.81 -11.23
N ASP A 147 -16.68 12.54 -10.12
CA ASP A 147 -17.66 12.60 -9.03
C ASP A 147 -18.41 13.93 -9.06
N TYR A 148 -19.73 13.85 -9.09
CA TYR A 148 -20.65 14.98 -9.10
C TYR A 148 -21.36 15.05 -7.76
N VAL A 149 -21.42 16.24 -7.18
CA VAL A 149 -22.10 16.48 -5.90
C VAL A 149 -23.03 17.67 -6.04
N ARG A 150 -24.22 17.55 -5.47
CA ARG A 150 -25.17 18.65 -5.25
C ARG A 150 -25.60 18.65 -3.80
N THR A 151 -25.42 19.77 -3.13
CA THR A 151 -25.93 19.96 -1.77
C THR A 151 -27.45 20.12 -1.82
N TYR A 152 -28.13 19.31 -1.03
CA TYR A 152 -29.58 19.25 -0.88
C TYR A 152 -29.87 19.05 0.61
N ALA A 153 -29.68 20.10 1.40
CA ALA A 153 -29.72 20.04 2.86
C ALA A 153 -31.14 20.18 3.39
N HIS A 154 -31.80 19.04 3.64
CA HIS A 154 -33.18 18.98 4.11
C HIS A 154 -33.34 17.94 5.22
N ASP A 155 -34.17 18.26 6.22
CA ASP A 155 -34.75 17.25 7.10
C ASP A 155 -35.52 16.24 6.23
N LEU A 156 -35.47 14.94 6.58
CA LEU A 156 -36.10 13.89 5.77
C LEU A 156 -37.60 14.12 5.51
N ASP A 157 -38.32 14.75 6.44
CA ASP A 157 -39.75 15.05 6.28
C ASP A 157 -40.04 16.23 5.35
N GLN A 158 -39.00 16.94 4.90
CA GLN A 158 -39.06 18.06 3.96
C GLN A 158 -38.48 17.71 2.58
N VAL A 159 -38.03 16.46 2.38
CA VAL A 159 -37.46 16.02 1.11
C VAL A 159 -38.53 15.99 0.01
N ASP A 160 -38.29 16.73 -1.06
CA ASP A 160 -39.03 16.64 -2.31
C ASP A 160 -38.36 15.60 -3.21
N LEU A 161 -38.98 14.41 -3.30
CA LEU A 161 -38.48 13.31 -4.10
C LEU A 161 -38.41 13.63 -5.61
N SER A 162 -39.27 14.54 -6.09
CA SER A 162 -39.23 14.94 -7.49
C SER A 162 -37.99 15.79 -7.80
N GLU A 163 -37.64 16.69 -6.89
CA GLU A 163 -36.42 17.50 -6.98
C GLU A 163 -35.16 16.63 -6.85
N VAL A 164 -35.14 15.68 -5.91
CA VAL A 164 -34.05 14.70 -5.77
C VAL A 164 -33.84 13.92 -7.08
N GLY A 165 -34.94 13.43 -7.69
CA GLY A 165 -34.89 12.72 -8.96
C GLY A 165 -34.46 13.61 -10.14
N GLU A 166 -34.77 14.91 -10.13
CA GLU A 166 -34.24 15.88 -11.11
C GLU A 166 -32.73 16.08 -10.94
N LEU A 167 -32.26 16.34 -9.72
CA LEU A 167 -30.84 16.55 -9.42
C LEU A 167 -29.97 15.35 -9.82
N TYR A 168 -30.43 14.12 -9.54
CA TYR A 168 -29.72 12.92 -9.97
C TYR A 168 -29.68 12.76 -11.49
N ARG A 169 -30.80 13.04 -12.20
CA ARG A 169 -30.84 12.97 -13.67
C ARG A 169 -29.93 14.02 -14.33
N ASP A 170 -29.90 15.23 -13.78
CA ASP A 170 -29.03 16.30 -14.27
C ASP A 170 -27.55 15.91 -14.08
N MET A 171 -27.16 15.48 -12.88
CA MET A 171 -25.79 15.00 -12.62
C MET A 171 -25.42 13.80 -13.49
N ALA A 172 -26.33 12.84 -13.70
CA ALA A 172 -26.11 11.69 -14.56
C ALA A 172 -25.93 12.10 -16.03
N THR A 173 -26.64 13.12 -16.49
CA THR A 173 -26.53 13.67 -17.85
C THR A 173 -25.17 14.35 -18.04
N ASP A 174 -24.78 15.21 -17.08
CA ASP A 174 -23.48 15.88 -17.08
C ASP A 174 -22.33 14.86 -17.04
N ALA A 175 -22.44 13.85 -16.17
CA ALA A 175 -21.49 12.75 -16.04
C ALA A 175 -21.26 12.00 -17.37
N ARG A 176 -22.35 11.60 -18.04
CA ARG A 176 -22.28 10.90 -19.33
C ARG A 176 -21.68 11.79 -20.41
N ALA A 177 -22.03 13.08 -20.43
CA ALA A 177 -21.50 14.03 -21.40
C ALA A 177 -19.98 14.21 -21.24
N THR A 178 -19.49 14.34 -20.01
CA THR A 178 -18.05 14.45 -19.70
C THR A 178 -17.27 13.23 -20.18
N LEU A 179 -17.66 12.02 -19.76
CA LEU A 179 -16.96 10.79 -20.15
C LEU A 179 -17.04 10.51 -21.65
N THR A 180 -18.17 10.80 -22.30
CA THR A 180 -18.30 10.70 -23.76
C THR A 180 -17.38 11.70 -24.47
N GLY A 181 -17.26 12.92 -23.93
CA GLY A 181 -16.32 13.95 -24.42
C GLY A 181 -14.85 13.54 -24.29
N GLU A 182 -14.52 12.71 -23.29
CA GLU A 182 -13.20 12.09 -23.09
C GLU A 182 -12.98 10.84 -23.96
N GLY A 183 -13.97 10.45 -24.77
CA GLY A 183 -13.87 9.34 -25.72
C GLY A 183 -14.29 7.97 -25.16
N VAL A 184 -14.92 7.93 -23.98
CA VAL A 184 -15.46 6.68 -23.42
C VAL A 184 -16.77 6.32 -24.14
N PRO A 185 -16.91 5.10 -24.71
CA PRO A 185 -18.17 4.65 -25.29
C PRO A 185 -19.28 4.56 -24.25
N GLU A 186 -20.51 4.94 -24.60
CA GLU A 186 -21.65 4.94 -23.67
C GLU A 186 -21.90 3.59 -22.99
N ALA A 187 -21.67 2.48 -23.71
CA ALA A 187 -21.80 1.12 -23.19
C ALA A 187 -20.74 0.75 -22.12
N ARG A 188 -19.72 1.59 -21.93
CA ARG A 188 -18.64 1.45 -20.93
C ARG A 188 -18.71 2.52 -19.85
N ILE A 189 -19.81 3.27 -19.76
CA ILE A 189 -20.06 4.24 -18.69
C ILE A 189 -20.95 3.59 -17.64
N GLU A 190 -20.40 3.43 -16.44
CA GLU A 190 -21.13 3.00 -15.25
C GLU A 190 -21.41 4.21 -14.37
N LEU A 191 -22.64 4.29 -13.84
CA LEU A 191 -23.03 5.35 -12.91
C LEU A 191 -23.42 4.70 -11.59
N GLU A 192 -22.83 5.20 -10.51
CA GLU A 192 -23.21 4.87 -9.15
C GLU A 192 -23.80 6.11 -8.48
N PHE A 193 -24.87 5.91 -7.74
CA PHE A 193 -25.61 6.98 -7.08
C PHE A 193 -25.48 6.77 -5.58
N SER A 194 -25.23 7.84 -4.85
CA SER A 194 -25.14 7.84 -3.39
C SER A 194 -25.67 9.14 -2.81
N ALA A 195 -25.80 9.19 -1.49
CA ALA A 195 -26.12 10.40 -0.76
C ALA A 195 -25.43 10.44 0.60
N ASP A 196 -25.26 11.66 1.09
CA ASP A 196 -24.74 11.93 2.41
C ASP A 196 -25.89 12.20 3.38
N LEU A 197 -26.01 11.36 4.41
CA LEU A 197 -27.00 11.51 5.47
C LEU A 197 -26.31 11.74 6.82
N ARG A 198 -26.99 12.40 7.74
CA ARG A 198 -26.58 12.50 9.14
C ARG A 198 -27.78 12.62 10.06
N TYR A 199 -27.60 12.35 11.35
CA TYR A 199 -28.63 12.71 12.32
C TYR A 199 -28.68 14.23 12.50
N VAL A 200 -29.87 14.79 12.70
CA VAL A 200 -30.04 16.22 12.95
C VAL A 200 -29.16 16.65 14.13
N GLY A 201 -28.37 17.72 13.92
CA GLY A 201 -27.46 18.27 14.92
C GLY A 201 -26.08 17.60 14.98
N GLN A 202 -25.82 16.55 14.20
CA GLN A 202 -24.46 16.07 13.96
C GLN A 202 -23.73 16.93 12.93
N PHE A 203 -22.40 16.88 12.98
CA PHE A 203 -21.55 17.60 12.03
C PHE A 203 -21.08 16.74 10.86
N ASN A 204 -20.77 15.46 11.10
CA ASN A 204 -20.22 14.58 10.06
C ASN A 204 -21.31 13.80 9.34
N GLU A 205 -21.22 13.74 8.02
CA GLU A 205 -22.10 12.93 7.19
C GLU A 205 -21.58 11.50 7.00
N VAL A 206 -22.50 10.61 6.62
CA VAL A 206 -22.22 9.23 6.23
C VAL A 206 -22.80 9.02 4.84
N GLU A 207 -21.93 8.67 3.90
CA GLU A 207 -22.31 8.34 2.52
C GLU A 207 -22.95 6.95 2.46
N VAL A 208 -24.11 6.85 1.78
CA VAL A 208 -24.86 5.61 1.58
C VAL A 208 -25.29 5.45 0.12
N PRO A 209 -25.37 4.22 -0.40
CA PRO A 209 -25.79 3.97 -1.76
C PRO A 209 -27.26 4.35 -1.97
N ALA A 210 -27.55 4.97 -3.11
CA ALA A 210 -28.89 5.23 -3.63
C ALA A 210 -29.14 4.26 -4.80
N VAL A 211 -29.72 3.10 -4.52
CA VAL A 211 -29.87 2.01 -5.50
C VAL A 211 -30.77 2.41 -6.69
N ASP A 212 -30.61 1.71 -7.83
CA ASP A 212 -31.46 1.81 -9.03
C ASP A 212 -31.64 3.23 -9.63
N GLY A 213 -30.57 4.04 -9.62
CA GLY A 213 -30.54 5.33 -10.32
C GLY A 213 -30.93 6.55 -9.49
N GLY A 214 -31.11 6.39 -8.17
CA GLY A 214 -31.37 7.48 -7.23
C GLY A 214 -32.56 7.24 -6.29
N GLY A 215 -32.67 8.06 -5.24
CA GLY A 215 -33.71 8.01 -4.22
C GLY A 215 -34.97 8.83 -4.55
N ASP A 216 -35.55 8.64 -5.73
CA ASP A 216 -36.71 9.41 -6.24
C ASP A 216 -38.08 8.87 -5.78
N THR A 217 -38.10 7.89 -4.88
CA THR A 217 -39.32 7.30 -4.32
C THR A 217 -39.20 7.12 -2.81
N GLU A 218 -40.33 7.16 -2.09
CA GLU A 218 -40.35 6.99 -0.63
C GLU A 218 -39.69 5.67 -0.16
N PRO A 219 -39.93 4.51 -0.81
CA PRO A 219 -39.27 3.27 -0.41
C PRO A 219 -37.75 3.35 -0.55
N ARG A 220 -37.23 3.99 -1.61
CA ARG A 220 -35.79 4.12 -1.81
C ARG A 220 -35.15 5.09 -0.81
N LEU A 221 -35.83 6.18 -0.49
CA LEU A 221 -35.38 7.07 0.59
C LEU A 221 -35.31 6.31 1.92
N ALA A 222 -36.31 5.48 2.22
CA ALA A 222 -36.29 4.63 3.42
C ALA A 222 -35.15 3.59 3.40
N GLU A 223 -34.83 3.00 2.25
CA GLU A 223 -33.68 2.10 2.09
C GLU A 223 -32.35 2.81 2.36
N MET A 224 -32.17 4.03 1.84
CA MET A 224 -30.98 4.86 2.11
C MET A 224 -30.84 5.17 3.60
N VAL A 225 -31.95 5.46 4.29
CA VAL A 225 -31.98 5.70 5.74
C VAL A 225 -31.63 4.43 6.52
N GLY A 226 -32.16 3.28 6.10
CA GLY A 226 -31.79 1.98 6.67
C GLY A 226 -30.29 1.68 6.50
N ALA A 227 -29.75 1.91 5.30
CA ALA A 227 -28.32 1.78 5.01
C ALA A 227 -27.49 2.76 5.86
N PHE A 228 -27.98 3.97 6.07
CA PHE A 228 -27.34 4.98 6.94
C PHE A 228 -27.23 4.49 8.38
N HIS A 229 -28.31 3.97 8.96
CA HIS A 229 -28.27 3.44 10.32
C HIS A 229 -27.25 2.31 10.45
N GLY A 230 -27.23 1.35 9.51
CA GLY A 230 -26.25 0.26 9.52
C GLY A 230 -24.82 0.75 9.37
N ARG A 231 -24.56 1.67 8.42
CA ARG A 231 -23.23 2.22 8.16
C ARG A 231 -22.73 3.07 9.34
N HIS A 232 -23.60 3.86 9.96
CA HIS A 232 -23.28 4.65 11.14
C HIS A 232 -22.93 3.75 12.33
N ASP A 233 -23.64 2.63 12.52
CA ASP A 233 -23.30 1.64 13.55
C ASP A 233 -21.93 1.00 13.31
N THR A 234 -21.62 0.64 12.06
CA THR A 234 -20.29 0.12 11.70
C THR A 234 -19.18 1.13 11.95
N LEU A 235 -19.39 2.41 11.60
CA LEU A 235 -18.35 3.44 11.70
C LEU A 235 -18.14 3.95 13.13
N TYR A 236 -19.22 4.05 13.93
CA TYR A 236 -19.19 4.74 15.22
C TYR A 236 -19.61 3.87 16.42
N GLY A 237 -20.00 2.61 16.18
CA GLY A 237 -20.41 1.65 17.22
C GLY A 237 -21.80 1.89 17.80
N TYR A 238 -22.61 2.73 17.16
CA TYR A 238 -24.02 2.94 17.53
C TYR A 238 -24.84 3.47 16.35
N SER A 239 -26.16 3.32 16.42
CA SER A 239 -27.13 4.02 15.58
C SER A 239 -28.30 4.53 16.43
N MET A 240 -29.08 5.48 15.89
CA MET A 240 -30.26 6.05 16.55
C MET A 240 -31.49 5.91 15.64
N PRO A 241 -32.01 4.67 15.41
CA PRO A 241 -33.23 4.48 14.63
C PRO A 241 -34.39 5.31 15.21
N GLY A 242 -35.09 6.05 14.34
CA GLY A 242 -36.19 6.94 14.74
C GLY A 242 -35.77 8.34 15.20
N ALA A 243 -34.46 8.61 15.35
CA ALA A 243 -33.99 9.98 15.46
C ALA A 243 -34.16 10.72 14.11
N PRO A 244 -34.44 12.04 14.12
CA PRO A 244 -34.48 12.83 12.90
C PRO A 244 -33.16 12.76 12.11
N VAL A 245 -33.27 12.66 10.80
CA VAL A 245 -32.15 12.56 9.86
C VAL A 245 -32.26 13.68 8.83
N GLU A 246 -31.13 14.19 8.41
CA GLU A 246 -30.99 15.14 7.30
C GLU A 246 -30.35 14.42 6.10
N LEU A 247 -30.89 14.68 4.92
CA LEU A 247 -30.21 14.47 3.65
C LEU A 247 -29.39 15.73 3.37
N ILE A 248 -28.08 15.60 3.10
CA ILE A 248 -27.17 16.76 2.98
C ILE A 248 -26.66 16.92 1.56
N ASN A 249 -26.20 15.83 0.93
CA ASN A 249 -25.70 15.85 -0.44
C ASN A 249 -26.27 14.68 -1.24
N LEU A 250 -26.48 14.92 -2.53
CA LEU A 250 -26.72 13.90 -3.55
C LEU A 250 -25.44 13.76 -4.39
N ARG A 251 -25.08 12.53 -4.72
CA ARG A 251 -23.83 12.20 -5.40
C ARG A 251 -24.04 11.26 -6.59
N VAL A 252 -23.32 11.51 -7.68
CA VAL A 252 -23.18 10.59 -8.80
C VAL A 252 -21.70 10.37 -9.06
N SER A 253 -21.23 9.14 -8.92
CA SER A 253 -19.90 8.72 -9.36
C SER A 253 -20.02 8.08 -10.73
N ALA A 254 -19.31 8.64 -11.70
CA ALA A 254 -19.34 8.16 -13.08
C ALA A 254 -18.00 7.53 -13.42
N ARG A 255 -18.01 6.25 -13.77
CA ARG A 255 -16.81 5.49 -14.15
C ARG A 255 -16.83 5.15 -15.63
N GLY A 256 -15.79 5.54 -16.35
CA GLY A 256 -15.50 5.13 -17.71
C GLY A 256 -14.54 3.94 -17.71
N LEU A 257 -15.06 2.76 -18.02
CA LEU A 257 -14.27 1.53 -17.99
C LEU A 257 -13.20 1.53 -19.08
N THR A 258 -11.95 1.36 -18.68
CA THR A 258 -10.79 1.32 -19.56
C THR A 258 -10.36 -0.11 -19.86
N ASP A 259 -9.57 -0.29 -20.93
CA ASP A 259 -8.93 -1.57 -21.18
C ASP A 259 -7.72 -1.74 -20.26
N LYS A 260 -7.76 -2.76 -19.42
CA LYS A 260 -6.72 -3.04 -18.41
C LYS A 260 -5.68 -3.98 -19.00
N PRO A 261 -4.38 -3.77 -18.74
CA PRO A 261 -3.35 -4.72 -19.15
C PRO A 261 -3.56 -6.07 -18.46
N GLU A 262 -3.34 -7.16 -19.20
CA GLU A 262 -3.34 -8.50 -18.62
C GLU A 262 -2.00 -8.77 -17.93
N PHE A 263 -2.04 -9.15 -16.66
CA PHE A 263 -0.85 -9.62 -15.94
C PHE A 263 -0.52 -11.04 -16.38
N ALA A 264 0.61 -11.18 -17.07
CA ALA A 264 1.07 -12.47 -17.58
C ALA A 264 1.43 -13.42 -16.44
N ARG A 265 0.89 -14.64 -16.49
CA ARG A 265 1.28 -15.71 -15.57
C ARG A 265 2.60 -16.33 -16.03
N GLY A 266 3.52 -16.55 -15.09
CA GLY A 266 4.77 -17.27 -15.33
C GLY A 266 4.55 -18.78 -15.34
N ASP A 267 5.25 -19.49 -16.20
CA ASP A 267 5.35 -20.95 -16.13
C ASP A 267 6.05 -21.37 -14.83
N HIS A 268 5.60 -22.46 -14.22
CA HIS A 268 6.19 -22.95 -12.97
C HIS A 268 7.61 -23.49 -13.23
N GLY A 269 8.61 -22.82 -12.68
CA GLY A 269 10.04 -23.11 -12.86
C GLY A 269 10.61 -24.14 -11.87
N GLY A 270 9.80 -24.70 -10.97
CA GLY A 270 10.27 -25.57 -9.89
C GLY A 270 10.67 -24.78 -8.64
N THR A 271 10.97 -25.49 -7.57
CA THR A 271 11.29 -24.86 -6.26
C THR A 271 12.72 -24.36 -6.14
N ASP A 272 13.63 -24.78 -7.02
CA ASP A 272 15.06 -24.46 -6.93
C ASP A 272 15.36 -23.03 -7.43
N PRO A 273 15.81 -22.10 -6.57
CA PRO A 273 16.19 -20.75 -6.97
C PRO A 273 17.65 -20.67 -7.46
N SER A 274 18.42 -21.77 -7.46
CA SER A 274 19.85 -21.76 -7.78
C SER A 274 20.19 -21.10 -9.13
N PRO A 275 19.37 -21.20 -10.20
CA PRO A 275 19.65 -20.49 -11.44
C PRO A 275 19.63 -18.97 -11.30
N ALA A 276 18.90 -18.42 -10.32
CA ALA A 276 18.82 -17.00 -10.05
C ALA A 276 19.96 -16.48 -9.15
N ARG A 277 20.74 -17.37 -8.51
CA ARG A 277 21.82 -16.95 -7.62
C ARG A 277 22.91 -16.22 -8.42
N LYS A 278 23.23 -15.00 -7.99
CA LYS A 278 24.26 -14.15 -8.64
C LYS A 278 25.49 -13.89 -7.77
N GLY A 279 25.47 -14.24 -6.49
CA GLY A 279 26.64 -14.12 -5.63
C GLY A 279 26.34 -14.35 -4.14
N SER A 280 27.18 -13.74 -3.31
CA SER A 280 26.99 -13.60 -1.86
C SER A 280 27.41 -12.20 -1.40
N ARG A 281 26.87 -11.74 -0.27
CA ARG A 281 27.23 -10.47 0.35
C ARG A 281 27.26 -10.62 1.87
N ARG A 282 28.17 -9.91 2.53
CA ARG A 282 28.09 -9.75 3.99
C ARG A 282 27.00 -8.74 4.33
N ALA A 283 26.01 -9.17 5.09
CA ALA A 283 24.91 -8.33 5.53
C ALA A 283 24.59 -8.59 7.01
N TYR A 284 24.05 -7.59 7.68
CA TYR A 284 23.78 -7.62 9.10
C TYR A 284 22.43 -8.30 9.37
N PHE A 285 22.45 -9.45 10.03
CA PHE A 285 21.27 -10.21 10.44
C PHE A 285 21.45 -10.65 11.88
N ASP A 286 20.38 -10.62 12.67
CA ASP A 286 20.34 -11.16 14.04
C ASP A 286 21.48 -10.69 14.97
N GLY A 287 21.98 -9.47 14.76
CA GLY A 287 23.02 -8.86 15.59
C GLY A 287 24.45 -9.00 15.05
N GLU A 288 24.66 -9.71 13.94
CA GLU A 288 25.99 -9.93 13.37
C GLU A 288 26.03 -9.91 11.84
N PHE A 289 27.22 -9.68 11.27
CA PHE A 289 27.42 -9.71 9.82
C PHE A 289 27.67 -11.13 9.32
N THR A 290 26.70 -11.67 8.58
CA THR A 290 26.73 -13.01 7.99
C THR A 290 26.89 -12.93 6.47
N GLU A 291 27.60 -13.89 5.87
CA GLU A 291 27.63 -14.03 4.40
C GLU A 291 26.33 -14.71 3.92
N VAL A 292 25.53 -14.00 3.15
CA VAL A 292 24.22 -14.45 2.66
C VAL A 292 24.21 -14.58 1.14
N PRO A 293 23.46 -15.52 0.54
CA PRO A 293 23.29 -15.60 -0.89
C PRO A 293 22.51 -14.40 -1.43
N VAL A 294 22.91 -13.93 -2.62
CA VAL A 294 22.21 -12.87 -3.37
C VAL A 294 21.66 -13.45 -4.66
N TYR A 295 20.38 -13.19 -4.92
CA TYR A 295 19.67 -13.65 -6.11
C TYR A 295 19.29 -12.46 -7.00
N ASP A 296 19.29 -12.69 -8.31
CA ASP A 296 18.69 -11.79 -9.30
C ASP A 296 17.18 -12.01 -9.32
N GLY A 297 16.42 -11.04 -8.83
CA GLY A 297 14.96 -11.11 -8.73
C GLY A 297 14.28 -11.27 -10.10
N LEU A 298 14.86 -10.77 -11.19
CA LEU A 298 14.30 -10.97 -12.52
C LEU A 298 14.38 -12.43 -12.98
N ARG A 299 15.31 -13.20 -12.39
CA ARG A 299 15.54 -14.63 -12.66
C ARG A 299 14.89 -15.55 -11.64
N VAL A 300 14.37 -15.00 -10.53
CA VAL A 300 13.48 -15.73 -9.62
C VAL A 300 12.12 -15.81 -10.31
N VAL A 301 11.67 -17.04 -10.59
CA VAL A 301 10.46 -17.33 -11.37
C VAL A 301 9.43 -18.08 -10.54
N ASN A 302 8.18 -18.09 -10.99
CA ASN A 302 7.07 -18.82 -10.38
C ASN A 302 7.49 -20.21 -9.85
N GLY A 303 7.18 -20.46 -8.58
CA GLY A 303 7.46 -21.69 -7.84
C GLY A 303 8.78 -21.70 -7.09
N ASN A 304 9.74 -20.80 -7.41
CA ASN A 304 11.01 -20.75 -6.70
C ASN A 304 10.84 -20.38 -5.23
N VAL A 305 11.59 -21.04 -4.34
CA VAL A 305 11.61 -20.77 -2.90
C VAL A 305 13.02 -20.35 -2.46
N VAL A 306 13.15 -19.14 -1.93
CA VAL A 306 14.40 -18.58 -1.40
C VAL A 306 14.34 -18.58 0.12
N ALA A 307 15.03 -19.52 0.76
CA ALA A 307 15.15 -19.57 2.21
C ALA A 307 16.11 -18.48 2.71
N GLY A 308 15.69 -17.73 3.74
CA GLY A 308 16.55 -16.75 4.40
C GLY A 308 17.60 -17.39 5.34
N PRO A 309 18.62 -16.62 5.78
CA PRO A 309 18.83 -15.21 5.46
C PRO A 309 19.36 -15.05 4.04
N ALA A 310 18.74 -14.16 3.26
CA ALA A 310 19.04 -13.99 1.84
C ALA A 310 18.63 -12.60 1.34
N ILE A 311 19.17 -12.20 0.19
CA ILE A 311 18.82 -10.96 -0.49
C ILE A 311 18.39 -11.27 -1.93
N VAL A 312 17.27 -10.70 -2.37
CA VAL A 312 16.82 -10.72 -3.76
C VAL A 312 16.88 -9.31 -4.32
N GLU A 313 17.66 -9.11 -5.38
CA GLU A 313 17.90 -7.79 -5.98
C GLU A 313 17.19 -7.65 -7.31
N GLN A 314 16.46 -6.55 -7.45
CA GLN A 314 15.97 -6.06 -8.72
C GLN A 314 16.69 -4.75 -9.06
N PRO A 315 16.66 -4.30 -10.34
CA PRO A 315 17.26 -3.02 -10.71
C PRO A 315 16.77 -1.83 -9.86
N THR A 316 15.52 -1.88 -9.39
CA THR A 316 14.83 -0.75 -8.76
C THR A 316 14.43 -0.98 -7.30
N THR A 317 14.69 -2.16 -6.74
CA THR A 317 14.37 -2.49 -5.34
C THR A 317 15.24 -3.65 -4.85
N THR A 318 15.38 -3.77 -3.54
CA THR A 318 16.05 -4.90 -2.90
C THR A 318 15.14 -5.49 -1.83
N ILE A 319 15.01 -6.82 -1.83
CA ILE A 319 14.17 -7.56 -0.90
C ILE A 319 15.09 -8.25 0.10
N VAL A 320 14.90 -7.98 1.38
CA VAL A 320 15.66 -8.59 2.47
C VAL A 320 14.82 -9.69 3.12
N ILE A 321 15.33 -10.92 3.12
CA ILE A 321 14.64 -12.09 3.67
C ILE A 321 15.35 -12.49 4.97
N PRO A 322 14.72 -12.35 6.14
CA PRO A 322 15.29 -12.75 7.43
C PRO A 322 15.50 -14.26 7.57
N ALA A 323 16.30 -14.68 8.56
CA ALA A 323 16.67 -16.07 8.78
C ALA A 323 15.50 -17.02 9.13
N ASP A 324 14.43 -16.48 9.71
CA ASP A 324 13.19 -17.19 10.08
C ASP A 324 12.13 -17.18 8.97
N SER A 325 12.42 -16.54 7.84
CA SER A 325 11.49 -16.41 6.70
C SER A 325 12.00 -17.10 5.45
N GLU A 326 11.08 -17.33 4.52
CA GLU A 326 11.36 -17.71 3.15
C GLU A 326 10.51 -16.86 2.19
N LEU A 327 10.98 -16.78 0.95
CA LEU A 327 10.30 -16.09 -0.14
C LEU A 327 9.87 -17.09 -1.19
N GLU A 328 8.59 -17.12 -1.53
CA GLU A 328 8.01 -17.88 -2.64
C GLU A 328 7.64 -16.94 -3.79
N CYS A 329 7.97 -17.31 -5.02
CA CYS A 329 7.56 -16.57 -6.22
C CYS A 329 6.24 -17.12 -6.75
N ASP A 330 5.19 -16.31 -6.80
CA ASP A 330 3.86 -16.77 -7.21
C ASP A 330 3.68 -16.87 -8.73
N ALA A 331 2.49 -17.28 -9.17
CA ALA A 331 2.17 -17.43 -10.59
C ALA A 331 2.17 -16.12 -11.39
N TYR A 332 2.15 -14.95 -10.75
CA TYR A 332 2.25 -13.63 -11.36
C TYR A 332 3.66 -13.05 -11.19
N ASN A 333 4.60 -13.84 -10.66
CA ASN A 333 5.96 -13.46 -10.30
C ASN A 333 6.04 -12.39 -9.21
N ASN A 334 5.00 -12.27 -8.37
CA ASN A 334 5.12 -11.55 -7.10
C ASN A 334 5.96 -12.37 -6.13
N TYR A 335 6.53 -11.69 -5.13
CA TYR A 335 7.29 -12.33 -4.08
C TYR A 335 6.49 -12.35 -2.79
N LEU A 336 6.20 -13.54 -2.30
CA LEU A 336 5.49 -13.79 -1.05
C LEU A 336 6.51 -14.11 0.03
N ILE A 337 6.59 -13.31 1.09
CA ILE A 337 7.49 -13.58 2.21
C ILE A 337 6.65 -14.01 3.40
N HIS A 338 7.01 -15.15 4.00
CA HIS A 338 6.31 -15.75 5.12
C HIS A 338 7.28 -16.49 6.05
N PRO A 339 6.88 -16.81 7.29
CA PRO A 339 7.68 -17.65 8.18
C PRO A 339 7.94 -19.03 7.58
N LYS A 340 9.13 -19.58 7.81
CA LYS A 340 9.50 -20.92 7.34
C LYS A 340 8.53 -21.98 7.85
N GLY A 341 8.19 -22.93 6.98
CA GLY A 341 7.27 -24.02 7.32
C GLY A 341 5.80 -23.63 7.35
N THR A 342 5.48 -22.40 6.93
CA THR A 342 4.10 -21.96 6.70
C THR A 342 3.63 -22.50 5.35
N ASN A 343 2.43 -23.09 5.31
CA ASN A 343 1.78 -23.42 4.04
C ASN A 343 1.07 -22.17 3.52
N VAL A 344 1.60 -21.55 2.46
CA VAL A 344 1.06 -20.31 1.88
C VAL A 344 -0.39 -20.46 1.41
N GLU A 345 -0.77 -21.64 0.90
CA GLU A 345 -2.15 -21.90 0.47
C GLU A 345 -3.11 -21.99 1.67
N GLU A 346 -2.67 -22.54 2.81
CA GLU A 346 -3.45 -22.52 4.04
C GLU A 346 -3.58 -21.10 4.59
N LEU A 347 -2.49 -20.34 4.57
CA LEU A 347 -2.51 -18.95 5.02
C LEU A 347 -3.42 -18.09 4.14
N ARG A 348 -3.34 -18.27 2.83
CA ARG A 348 -4.25 -17.64 1.87
C ARG A 348 -5.70 -18.03 2.12
N ALA A 349 -5.98 -19.30 2.40
CA ALA A 349 -7.32 -19.76 2.73
C ALA A 349 -7.84 -19.20 4.05
N LEU A 350 -6.99 -18.94 5.03
CA LEU A 350 -7.36 -18.26 6.29
C LEU A 350 -7.70 -16.79 6.01
N LEU A 351 -6.83 -16.07 5.31
CA LEU A 351 -7.01 -14.66 5.00
C LEU A 351 -8.21 -14.36 4.08
N LEU A 352 -8.66 -15.35 3.29
CA LEU A 352 -9.85 -15.22 2.42
C LEU A 352 -11.15 -15.69 3.08
N LYS A 353 -11.11 -16.34 4.26
CA LYS A 353 -12.32 -16.84 4.95
C LYS A 353 -13.02 -15.78 5.79
N GLU A 354 -12.36 -14.65 6.03
CA GLU A 354 -12.86 -13.55 6.86
C GLU A 354 -13.31 -12.31 6.07
N SER A 355 -13.29 -12.37 4.72
CA SER A 355 -13.73 -11.29 3.82
C SER A 355 -15.17 -11.41 3.36
#